data_AF-A0A9D8SJ32-F1
#
_entry.id   AF-A0A9D8SJ32-F1
#
_cell.length_a   1.000
_cell.length_b   1.000
_cell.length_c   1.000
_cell.angle_alpha   90.00
_cell.angle_beta   90.00
_cell.angle_gamma   90.00
#
_symmetry.space_group_name_H-M   'P 1'
#
loop_
_entity.id
_entity.type
_entity.pdbx_description
1 polymer ?
#
loop_
_entity_poly.entity_id
_entity_poly.type
_entity_poly.pdbx_seq_one_letter_code
_entity_poly.pdbx_strand_id
1 'polypeptide(L)'
;MNALLFFFLFLSAVLPGSDTIHVQPADEWNLLTSQTSGWLAADGIYSVSDPKGTNIYFLFSDTLCGTTKNFGREFDDVFMANHTFWRVSSTSGKASFYIPQRKQNLLPDRYWLQDAFFQDGNLHFTAMIPEKKTWKPKRLDWVTLPLLPDGTPNFENAQIVPEIPLLADTPETAFVLGAAIFEDAGDGFLYVFGYADQKNSFSRKDLIAARVKPEDVLDFTQWRFWNGKEWGTQLTECTYLAKDISAEFSISPIPAGPLAGKFLLVCTRGGISPIVEYRIGDSPIGPFGPGKELWRVPEHRDGISAYNAKAHPALSTSEELVFTYNLNRLGHLPRTPSEYRPRFLRVRYADLVENPLDPALEHR
;
A
#
# COMPACT_ATOMS: atom_id res chain seq x y z
N MET A 1 -41.93 -50.93 27.96
CA MET A 1 -40.46 -50.82 28.10
C MET A 1 -40.09 -49.44 27.61
N ASN A 2 -39.87 -48.50 28.55
CA ASN A 2 -39.55 -47.10 28.25
C ASN A 2 -38.07 -47.00 27.93
N ALA A 3 -37.71 -46.50 26.74
CA ALA A 3 -36.34 -46.11 26.41
C ALA A 3 -36.28 -44.58 26.38
N LEU A 4 -35.71 -43.98 27.43
CA LEU A 4 -35.29 -42.58 27.45
C LEU A 4 -34.11 -42.42 26.49
N LEU A 5 -34.29 -41.61 25.45
CA LEU A 5 -33.21 -41.15 24.58
C LEU A 5 -32.55 -39.92 25.25
N PHE A 6 -31.34 -40.08 25.78
CA PHE A 6 -30.54 -38.94 26.24
C PHE A 6 -29.89 -38.25 25.02
N PHE A 7 -30.38 -37.05 24.70
CA PHE A 7 -29.69 -36.14 23.79
C PHE A 7 -28.50 -35.51 24.54
N PHE A 8 -27.28 -35.93 24.23
CA PHE A 8 -26.08 -35.18 24.60
C PHE A 8 -25.93 -34.00 23.65
N LEU A 9 -26.33 -32.82 24.10
CA LEU A 9 -25.88 -31.55 23.52
C LEU A 9 -24.37 -31.44 23.75
N PHE A 10 -23.58 -31.64 22.69
CA PHE A 10 -22.21 -31.15 22.67
C PHE A 10 -22.28 -29.62 22.52
N LEU A 11 -22.21 -28.92 23.65
CA LEU A 11 -21.75 -27.53 23.65
C LEU A 11 -20.28 -27.56 23.24
N SER A 12 -19.99 -27.21 21.99
CA SER A 12 -18.64 -26.83 21.58
C SER A 12 -18.32 -25.51 22.31
N ALA A 13 -17.60 -25.63 23.42
CA ALA A 13 -16.96 -24.50 24.05
C ALA A 13 -15.98 -23.89 23.04
N VAL A 14 -16.29 -22.71 22.51
CA VAL A 14 -15.32 -21.86 21.83
C VAL A 14 -14.30 -21.47 22.88
N LEU A 15 -13.15 -22.14 22.86
CA LEU A 15 -11.98 -21.68 23.60
C LEU A 15 -11.62 -20.29 23.05
N PRO A 16 -11.34 -19.28 23.90
CA PRO A 16 -10.78 -18.03 23.41
C PRO A 16 -9.50 -18.34 22.62
N GLY A 17 -9.50 -17.92 21.35
CA GLY A 17 -8.40 -18.17 20.42
C GLY A 17 -7.09 -17.66 20.98
N SER A 18 -6.00 -18.41 20.77
CA SER A 18 -4.65 -17.95 21.08
C SER A 18 -4.39 -16.57 20.46
N ASP A 19 -3.73 -15.66 21.18
CA ASP A 19 -3.25 -14.35 20.71
C ASP A 19 -2.22 -14.42 19.54
N THR A 20 -2.11 -15.56 18.89
CA THR A 20 -1.15 -15.85 17.84
C THR A 20 -1.75 -15.46 16.49
N ILE A 21 -1.16 -14.46 15.85
CA ILE A 21 -1.48 -14.07 14.49
C ILE A 21 -0.87 -15.11 13.54
N HIS A 22 -1.70 -15.77 12.72
CA HIS A 22 -1.22 -16.75 11.76
C HIS A 22 -1.07 -16.13 10.38
N VAL A 23 0.17 -15.80 10.03
CA VAL A 23 0.54 -15.29 8.70
C VAL A 23 1.02 -16.44 7.83
N GLN A 24 0.59 -16.45 6.56
CA GLN A 24 0.98 -17.45 5.57
C GLN A 24 1.44 -16.78 4.27
N PRO A 25 2.31 -17.42 3.47
CA PRO A 25 2.58 -17.01 2.09
C PRO A 25 1.30 -16.93 1.24
N ALA A 26 1.17 -15.87 0.45
CA ALA A 26 0.14 -15.77 -0.58
C ALA A 26 0.68 -16.33 -1.91
N ASP A 27 0.78 -17.65 -2.00
CA ASP A 27 1.55 -18.34 -3.04
C ASP A 27 1.11 -18.03 -4.47
N GLU A 28 -0.18 -17.82 -4.72
CA GLU A 28 -0.71 -17.40 -6.02
C GLU A 28 -0.09 -16.07 -6.50
N TRP A 29 0.14 -15.12 -5.59
CA TRP A 29 0.74 -13.83 -5.91
C TRP A 29 2.27 -13.90 -5.93
N ASN A 30 2.87 -14.70 -5.05
CA ASN A 30 4.33 -14.94 -5.05
C ASN A 30 4.79 -15.68 -6.32
N LEU A 31 3.95 -16.53 -6.89
CA LEU A 31 4.24 -17.21 -8.16
C LEU A 31 4.21 -16.21 -9.33
N LEU A 32 3.24 -15.29 -9.37
CA LEU A 32 3.17 -14.26 -10.40
C LEU A 32 4.40 -13.33 -10.40
N THR A 33 5.00 -13.07 -9.24
CA THR A 33 6.23 -12.28 -9.11
C THR A 33 7.52 -13.07 -9.29
N SER A 34 7.46 -14.39 -9.47
CA SER A 34 8.63 -15.27 -9.62
C SER A 34 8.96 -15.61 -11.08
N GLN A 35 8.80 -14.64 -11.98
CA GLN A 35 9.12 -14.81 -13.40
C GLN A 35 10.63 -14.97 -13.63
N THR A 36 10.98 -15.64 -14.73
CA THR A 36 12.37 -15.80 -15.17
C THR A 36 12.75 -14.87 -16.33
N SER A 37 11.77 -14.21 -16.95
CA SER A 37 11.95 -13.22 -18.01
C SER A 37 10.86 -12.15 -17.97
N GLY A 38 11.11 -10.99 -18.57
CA GLY A 38 10.20 -9.84 -18.53
C GLY A 38 10.36 -9.07 -17.21
N TRP A 39 9.32 -9.03 -16.38
CA TRP A 39 9.34 -8.39 -15.06
C TRP A 39 9.97 -9.33 -14.04
N LEU A 40 10.93 -8.90 -13.23
CA LEU A 40 11.66 -9.80 -12.31
C LEU A 40 11.49 -9.46 -10.83
N ALA A 41 11.42 -8.17 -10.50
CA ALA A 41 11.38 -7.61 -9.15
C ALA A 41 11.07 -6.10 -9.22
N ALA A 42 10.43 -5.52 -8.19
CA ALA A 42 10.11 -4.09 -8.19
C ALA A 42 9.92 -3.48 -6.80
N ASP A 43 10.00 -2.15 -6.77
CA ASP A 43 9.54 -1.28 -5.68
C ASP A 43 8.09 -0.80 -5.89
N GLY A 44 7.53 -0.13 -4.88
CA GLY A 44 6.15 0.35 -4.84
C GLY A 44 5.20 -0.80 -4.55
N ILE A 45 4.43 -1.19 -5.57
CA ILE A 45 3.40 -2.23 -5.53
C ILE A 45 2.13 -1.69 -4.86
N TYR A 46 1.45 -0.82 -5.58
CA TYR A 46 0.06 -0.51 -5.29
C TYR A 46 -0.84 -1.41 -6.12
N SER A 47 -2.04 -1.69 -5.61
CA SER A 47 -3.01 -2.53 -6.31
C SER A 47 -4.42 -1.95 -6.16
N VAL A 48 -5.13 -1.82 -7.28
CA VAL A 48 -6.50 -1.31 -7.32
C VAL A 48 -7.34 -2.19 -8.23
N SER A 49 -8.56 -2.51 -7.82
CA SER A 49 -9.53 -3.21 -8.66
C SER A 49 -10.41 -2.23 -9.42
N ASP A 50 -10.85 -2.60 -10.62
CA ASP A 50 -12.00 -1.92 -11.23
C ASP A 50 -13.27 -2.12 -10.38
N PRO A 51 -14.31 -1.28 -10.51
CA PRO A 51 -15.52 -1.38 -9.69
C PRO A 51 -16.26 -2.72 -9.79
N LYS A 52 -16.03 -3.48 -10.87
CA LYS A 52 -16.62 -4.80 -11.09
C LYS A 52 -15.78 -5.93 -10.48
N GLY A 53 -14.58 -5.65 -9.97
CA GLY A 53 -13.62 -6.64 -9.51
C GLY A 53 -13.14 -7.58 -10.63
N THR A 54 -13.31 -7.19 -11.90
CA THR A 54 -12.95 -8.01 -13.08
C THR A 54 -11.48 -7.91 -13.43
N ASN A 55 -10.85 -6.78 -13.12
CA ASN A 55 -9.43 -6.55 -13.30
C ASN A 55 -8.83 -5.95 -12.04
N ILE A 56 -7.63 -6.42 -11.71
CA ILE A 56 -6.77 -5.83 -10.70
C ILE A 56 -5.56 -5.24 -11.42
N TYR A 57 -5.31 -3.96 -11.18
CA TYR A 57 -4.18 -3.23 -11.73
C TYR A 57 -3.11 -3.10 -10.66
N PHE A 58 -1.87 -3.40 -11.04
CA PHE A 58 -0.72 -3.15 -10.18
C PHE A 58 0.10 -2.00 -10.74
N LEU A 59 0.53 -1.12 -9.85
CA LEU A 59 1.40 0.01 -10.15
C LEU A 59 2.74 -0.23 -9.43
N PHE A 60 3.81 -0.33 -10.20
CA PHE A 60 5.16 -0.54 -9.69
C PHE A 60 6.04 0.66 -10.03
N SER A 61 6.92 1.01 -9.10
CA SER A 61 7.98 2.00 -9.30
C SER A 61 9.20 1.31 -9.89
N ASP A 62 10.42 1.68 -9.48
CA ASP A 62 11.68 1.10 -9.96
C ASP A 62 11.57 -0.43 -10.06
N THR A 63 11.64 -0.95 -11.30
CA THR A 63 11.39 -2.34 -11.63
C THR A 63 12.57 -2.93 -12.39
N LEU A 64 13.13 -4.02 -11.87
CA LEU A 64 14.09 -4.84 -12.60
C LEU A 64 13.37 -5.68 -13.65
N CYS A 65 13.76 -5.47 -14.90
CA CYS A 65 13.26 -6.19 -16.06
C CYS A 65 14.40 -6.86 -16.81
N GLY A 66 14.12 -7.96 -17.52
CA GLY A 66 15.13 -8.66 -18.32
C GLY A 66 14.99 -10.17 -18.26
N THR A 67 16.11 -10.88 -18.15
CA THR A 67 16.18 -12.35 -18.03
C THR A 67 16.98 -12.78 -16.82
N THR A 68 16.75 -14.03 -16.42
CA THR A 68 17.48 -14.69 -15.34
C THR A 68 17.97 -16.06 -15.81
N LYS A 69 18.96 -16.60 -15.10
CA LYS A 69 19.47 -17.96 -15.26
C LYS A 69 19.38 -18.73 -13.95
N ASN A 70 19.76 -20.00 -13.98
CA ASN A 70 19.74 -20.89 -12.82
C ASN A 70 18.38 -20.91 -12.11
N PHE A 71 17.31 -21.09 -12.89
CA PHE A 71 15.91 -21.12 -12.42
C PHE A 71 15.51 -19.84 -11.66
N GLY A 72 15.86 -18.67 -12.18
CA GLY A 72 15.47 -17.38 -11.57
C GLY A 72 16.36 -16.91 -10.42
N ARG A 73 17.47 -17.60 -10.15
CA ARG A 73 18.34 -17.28 -9.00
C ARG A 73 19.39 -16.23 -9.29
N GLU A 74 19.77 -16.08 -10.55
CA GLU A 74 20.81 -15.14 -10.98
C GLU A 74 20.32 -14.27 -12.12
N PHE A 75 20.72 -13.00 -12.11
CA PHE A 75 20.51 -12.11 -13.25
C PHE A 75 21.33 -12.58 -14.45
N ASP A 76 20.80 -12.34 -15.65
CA ASP A 76 21.48 -12.58 -16.92
C ASP A 76 21.63 -11.28 -17.70
N ASP A 77 20.59 -10.83 -18.44
CA ASP A 77 20.55 -9.49 -19.04
C ASP A 77 19.40 -8.69 -18.44
N VAL A 78 19.71 -7.62 -17.70
CA VAL A 78 18.72 -6.82 -16.98
C VAL A 78 18.86 -5.31 -17.20
N PHE A 79 17.75 -4.60 -16.99
CA PHE A 79 17.70 -3.15 -16.90
C PHE A 79 16.68 -2.72 -15.83
N MET A 80 16.84 -1.49 -15.34
CA MET A 80 15.88 -0.86 -14.43
C MET A 80 14.91 0.00 -15.26
N ALA A 81 13.62 -0.34 -15.23
CA ALA A 81 12.54 0.55 -15.65
C ALA A 81 12.16 1.43 -14.46
N ASN A 82 11.83 2.71 -14.69
CA ASN A 82 11.43 3.60 -13.57
C ASN A 82 10.05 3.22 -13.01
N HIS A 83 9.20 2.58 -13.82
CA HIS A 83 7.89 2.11 -13.44
C HIS A 83 7.37 1.08 -14.43
N THR A 84 6.53 0.18 -13.95
CA THR A 84 5.81 -0.82 -14.75
C THR A 84 4.38 -1.00 -14.23
N PHE A 85 3.52 -1.62 -15.03
CA PHE A 85 2.14 -1.89 -14.64
C PHE A 85 1.80 -3.34 -14.93
N TRP A 86 0.95 -3.95 -14.11
CA TRP A 86 0.30 -5.21 -14.46
C TRP A 86 -1.21 -5.05 -14.50
N ARG A 87 -1.86 -5.95 -15.24
CA ARG A 87 -3.29 -6.21 -15.14
C ARG A 87 -3.51 -7.70 -14.92
N VAL A 88 -4.22 -8.06 -13.87
CA VAL A 88 -4.65 -9.44 -13.61
C VAL A 88 -6.16 -9.51 -13.78
N SER A 89 -6.61 -10.32 -14.73
CA SER A 89 -8.03 -10.58 -14.95
C SER A 89 -8.52 -11.61 -13.94
N SER A 90 -9.45 -11.25 -13.06
CA SER A 90 -10.02 -12.18 -12.08
C SER A 90 -10.84 -13.29 -12.73
N THR A 91 -11.43 -13.02 -13.90
CA THR A 91 -12.24 -13.99 -14.66
C THR A 91 -11.41 -15.07 -15.35
N SER A 92 -10.22 -14.73 -15.84
CA SER A 92 -9.35 -15.67 -16.57
C SER A 92 -8.11 -16.12 -15.79
N GLY A 93 -7.78 -15.44 -14.69
CA GLY A 93 -6.54 -15.60 -13.94
C GLY A 93 -5.29 -15.13 -14.70
N LYS A 94 -5.44 -14.57 -15.92
CA LYS A 94 -4.30 -14.16 -16.74
C LYS A 94 -3.73 -12.83 -16.26
N ALA A 95 -2.41 -12.80 -16.09
CA ALA A 95 -1.64 -11.60 -15.86
C ALA A 95 -1.05 -11.06 -17.18
N SER A 96 -1.25 -9.77 -17.43
CA SER A 96 -0.63 -9.00 -18.50
C SER A 96 0.39 -8.04 -17.89
N PHE A 97 1.60 -8.03 -18.45
CA PHE A 97 2.73 -7.24 -17.96
C PHE A 97 3.04 -6.11 -18.94
N TYR A 98 2.96 -4.86 -18.49
CA TYR A 98 3.28 -3.68 -19.28
C TYR A 98 4.66 -3.19 -18.87
N ILE A 99 5.64 -3.45 -19.73
CA ILE A 99 7.06 -3.19 -19.50
C ILE A 99 7.57 -2.28 -20.62
N PRO A 100 8.22 -1.15 -20.32
CA PRO A 100 8.79 -0.30 -21.36
C PRO A 100 10.01 -0.96 -22.01
N GLN A 101 10.36 -0.49 -23.21
CA GLN A 101 11.65 -0.83 -23.80
C GLN A 101 12.79 -0.25 -22.95
N ARG A 102 13.97 -0.88 -23.01
CA ARG A 102 15.16 -0.41 -22.28
C ARG A 102 15.44 1.07 -22.60
N LYS A 103 15.67 1.88 -21.56
CA LYS A 103 15.88 3.35 -21.63
C LYS A 103 14.66 4.17 -22.06
N GLN A 104 13.47 3.58 -22.15
CA GLN A 104 12.20 4.27 -22.34
C GLN A 104 11.34 4.15 -21.07
N ASN A 105 10.26 4.92 -21.02
CA ASN A 105 9.25 4.86 -19.97
C ASN A 105 7.85 4.73 -20.58
N LEU A 106 6.92 4.14 -19.81
CA LEU A 106 5.50 4.09 -20.19
C LEU A 106 4.79 5.44 -19.94
N LEU A 107 5.30 6.24 -19.01
CA LEU A 107 4.86 7.61 -18.70
C LEU A 107 6.08 8.52 -18.87
N PRO A 108 5.92 9.80 -19.22
CA PRO A 108 7.03 10.62 -19.72
C PRO A 108 8.19 10.83 -18.73
N ASP A 109 7.91 10.88 -17.42
CA ASP A 109 8.91 11.14 -16.39
C ASP A 109 9.35 9.88 -15.62
N ARG A 110 10.31 10.04 -14.71
CA ARG A 110 10.81 8.98 -13.82
C ARG A 110 10.01 8.98 -12.53
N TYR A 111 8.85 8.33 -12.55
CA TYR A 111 7.91 8.37 -11.46
C TYR A 111 8.10 7.21 -10.47
N TRP A 112 8.00 7.53 -9.19
CA TRP A 112 7.60 6.58 -8.16
C TRP A 112 6.09 6.71 -7.97
N LEU A 113 5.38 5.68 -8.41
CA LEU A 113 3.93 5.63 -8.42
C LEU A 113 3.41 5.49 -6.98
N GLN A 114 2.29 6.15 -6.68
CA GLN A 114 1.60 6.06 -5.39
C GLN A 114 0.29 5.27 -5.54
N ASP A 115 -0.57 5.31 -4.53
CA ASP A 115 -1.84 4.61 -4.54
C ASP A 115 -2.79 5.17 -5.60
N ALA A 116 -3.73 4.33 -6.04
CA ALA A 116 -4.60 4.60 -7.17
C ALA A 116 -6.06 4.30 -6.82
N PHE A 117 -6.97 5.04 -7.45
CA PHE A 117 -8.40 4.74 -7.45
C PHE A 117 -8.96 4.75 -8.87
N PHE A 118 -10.15 4.19 -9.03
CA PHE A 118 -10.81 4.08 -10.33
C PHE A 118 -11.96 5.09 -10.42
N GLN A 119 -12.02 5.86 -11.49
CA GLN A 119 -13.12 6.79 -11.75
C GLN A 119 -13.28 7.00 -13.25
N ASP A 120 -14.54 7.05 -13.72
CA ASP A 120 -14.89 7.36 -15.12
C ASP A 120 -14.16 6.51 -16.17
N GLY A 121 -13.86 5.25 -15.85
CA GLY A 121 -13.15 4.34 -16.76
C GLY A 121 -11.62 4.49 -16.76
N ASN A 122 -11.07 5.32 -15.88
CA ASN A 122 -9.65 5.63 -15.80
C ASN A 122 -9.07 5.24 -14.44
N LEU A 123 -7.76 5.01 -14.42
CA LEU A 123 -6.99 4.97 -13.17
C LEU A 123 -6.49 6.37 -12.84
N HIS A 124 -6.71 6.82 -11.62
CA HIS A 124 -6.21 8.09 -11.11
C HIS A 124 -5.26 7.83 -9.96
N PHE A 125 -4.09 8.46 -9.98
CA PHE A 125 -3.06 8.30 -8.95
C PHE A 125 -2.13 9.50 -8.91
N THR A 126 -1.43 9.68 -7.79
CA THR A 126 -0.31 10.60 -7.72
C THR A 126 1.00 9.90 -8.11
N ALA A 127 1.90 10.64 -8.75
CA ALA A 127 3.17 10.14 -9.23
C ALA A 127 4.28 11.08 -8.78
N MET A 128 5.20 10.56 -7.95
CA MET A 128 6.24 11.35 -7.32
C MET A 128 7.53 11.32 -8.12
N ILE A 129 8.21 12.45 -8.23
CA ILE A 129 9.58 12.54 -8.74
C ILE A 129 10.52 12.82 -7.56
N PRO A 130 11.48 11.93 -7.24
CA PRO A 130 12.42 12.14 -6.16
C PRO A 130 13.56 13.08 -6.55
N GLU A 131 14.10 13.83 -5.59
CA GLU A 131 15.36 14.55 -5.74
C GLU A 131 16.54 13.55 -5.74
N LYS A 132 17.46 13.71 -6.70
CA LYS A 132 18.49 12.69 -7.01
C LYS A 132 19.44 12.37 -5.86
N LYS A 133 19.69 13.34 -4.97
CA LYS A 133 20.67 13.17 -3.89
C LYS A 133 20.04 12.66 -2.59
N THR A 134 18.85 13.15 -2.28
CA THR A 134 18.20 12.90 -0.99
C THR A 134 17.11 11.84 -1.08
N TRP A 135 16.66 11.50 -2.30
CA TRP A 135 15.53 10.62 -2.57
C TRP A 135 14.22 11.11 -1.93
N LYS A 136 14.17 12.39 -1.56
CA LYS A 136 12.97 13.04 -1.03
C LYS A 136 12.06 13.47 -2.16
N PRO A 137 10.74 13.50 -1.96
CA PRO A 137 9.80 14.05 -2.92
C PRO A 137 10.23 15.47 -3.33
N LYS A 138 10.37 15.70 -4.63
CA LYS A 138 10.67 17.03 -5.18
C LYS A 138 9.47 17.62 -5.91
N ARG A 139 8.73 16.76 -6.57
CA ARG A 139 7.54 17.10 -7.35
C ARG A 139 6.57 15.95 -7.24
N LEU A 140 5.29 16.29 -7.18
CA LEU A 140 4.19 15.36 -7.21
C LEU A 140 3.28 15.77 -8.36
N ASP A 141 2.92 14.81 -9.19
CA ASP A 141 2.04 15.00 -10.32
C ASP A 141 0.78 14.17 -10.12
N TRP A 142 -0.32 14.61 -10.73
CA TRP A 142 -1.51 13.79 -10.88
C TRP A 142 -1.49 13.13 -12.25
N VAL A 143 -1.79 11.83 -12.30
CA VAL A 143 -1.90 11.08 -13.54
C VAL A 143 -3.32 10.52 -13.66
N THR A 144 -3.97 10.79 -14.79
CA THR A 144 -5.17 10.10 -15.24
C THR A 144 -4.77 9.18 -16.38
N LEU A 145 -4.85 7.87 -16.16
CA LEU A 145 -4.48 6.83 -17.12
C LEU A 145 -5.75 6.17 -17.67
N PRO A 146 -6.14 6.47 -18.93
CA PRO A 146 -7.31 5.86 -19.53
C PRO A 146 -7.14 4.37 -19.76
N LEU A 147 -8.25 3.65 -19.75
CA LEU A 147 -8.30 2.24 -20.09
C LEU A 147 -9.05 2.03 -21.40
N LEU A 148 -8.55 1.13 -22.24
CA LEU A 148 -9.27 0.63 -23.41
C LEU A 148 -10.47 -0.23 -22.97
N PRO A 149 -11.46 -0.48 -23.84
CA PRO A 149 -12.66 -1.26 -23.49
C PRO A 149 -12.39 -2.67 -22.94
N ASP A 150 -11.24 -3.26 -23.27
CA ASP A 150 -10.79 -4.57 -22.76
C ASP A 150 -10.05 -4.49 -21.41
N GLY A 151 -9.96 -3.28 -20.83
CA GLY A 151 -9.25 -2.98 -19.59
C GLY A 151 -7.76 -2.73 -19.77
N THR A 152 -7.22 -2.70 -21.00
CA THR A 152 -5.79 -2.44 -21.23
C THR A 152 -5.45 -0.96 -20.97
N PRO A 153 -4.41 -0.64 -20.17
CA PRO A 153 -3.98 0.74 -19.97
C PRO A 153 -3.52 1.41 -21.26
N ASN A 154 -4.02 2.62 -21.51
CA ASN A 154 -3.71 3.43 -22.68
C ASN A 154 -2.69 4.53 -22.33
N PHE A 155 -1.43 4.13 -22.26
CA PHE A 155 -0.33 5.01 -21.88
C PHE A 155 -0.13 6.21 -22.82
N GLU A 156 -0.44 6.05 -24.11
CA GLU A 156 -0.29 7.11 -25.11
C GLU A 156 -1.22 8.30 -24.84
N ASN A 157 -2.37 8.06 -24.20
CA ASN A 157 -3.37 9.07 -23.86
C ASN A 157 -3.41 9.39 -22.36
N ALA A 158 -2.38 9.03 -21.60
CA ALA A 158 -2.27 9.42 -20.20
C ALA A 158 -2.23 10.95 -20.07
N GLN A 159 -3.05 11.49 -19.18
CA GLN A 159 -3.08 12.92 -18.88
C GLN A 159 -2.31 13.19 -17.58
N ILE A 160 -1.52 14.26 -17.57
CA ILE A 160 -0.64 14.60 -16.45
C ILE A 160 -0.90 16.04 -16.06
N VAL A 161 -1.23 16.24 -14.78
CA VAL A 161 -1.26 17.57 -14.16
C VAL A 161 -0.01 17.69 -13.29
N PRO A 162 0.99 18.49 -13.71
CA PRO A 162 2.25 18.56 -13.00
C PRO A 162 2.15 19.43 -11.74
N GLU A 163 3.03 19.18 -10.77
CA GLU A 163 3.27 20.06 -9.61
C GLU A 163 2.00 20.36 -8.80
N ILE A 164 1.24 19.32 -8.48
CA ILE A 164 -0.01 19.45 -7.71
C ILE A 164 0.27 19.89 -6.27
N PRO A 165 -0.62 20.69 -5.64
CA PRO A 165 -0.43 21.26 -4.31
C PRO A 165 -0.68 20.25 -3.17
N LEU A 166 -0.32 18.99 -3.38
CA LEU A 166 -0.38 17.89 -2.42
C LEU A 166 1.02 17.51 -1.88
N LEU A 167 2.00 18.38 -2.18
CA LEU A 167 3.36 18.36 -1.68
C LEU A 167 3.69 19.75 -1.13
N ALA A 168 4.15 19.82 0.12
CA ALA A 168 4.61 21.06 0.74
C ALA A 168 5.93 20.82 1.49
N ASP A 169 6.80 21.82 1.53
CA ASP A 169 8.08 21.72 2.21
C ASP A 169 8.32 22.94 3.09
N THR A 170 8.47 22.71 4.40
CA THR A 170 8.85 23.73 5.39
C THR A 170 10.26 23.43 5.92
N PRO A 171 10.92 24.33 6.66
CA PRO A 171 12.24 24.05 7.21
C PRO A 171 12.28 22.79 8.11
N GLU A 172 11.20 22.52 8.84
CA GLU A 172 11.10 21.41 9.80
C GLU A 172 10.45 20.15 9.23
N THR A 173 9.56 20.28 8.24
CA THR A 173 8.67 19.19 7.82
C THR A 173 8.42 19.21 6.31
N ALA A 174 8.51 18.05 5.66
CA ALA A 174 8.01 17.85 4.31
C ALA A 174 6.68 17.08 4.35
N PHE A 175 5.63 17.59 3.73
CA PHE A 175 4.30 16.99 3.70
C PHE A 175 4.04 16.39 2.32
N VAL A 176 3.57 15.15 2.28
CA VAL A 176 3.27 14.42 1.04
C VAL A 176 1.94 13.72 1.21
N LEU A 177 1.07 13.79 0.21
CA LEU A 177 -0.19 13.04 0.15
C LEU A 177 -0.23 12.11 -1.08
N GLY A 178 -1.11 11.11 -1.01
CA GLY A 178 -1.36 10.13 -2.07
C GLY A 178 -0.78 8.73 -1.80
N ALA A 179 -0.09 8.54 -0.68
CA ALA A 179 0.52 7.26 -0.32
C ALA A 179 -0.51 6.17 0.03
N ALA A 180 -1.73 6.54 0.38
CA ALA A 180 -2.87 5.62 0.46
C ALA A 180 -4.16 6.38 0.11
N ILE A 181 -5.05 5.74 -0.64
CA ILE A 181 -6.32 6.32 -1.08
C ILE A 181 -7.46 5.37 -0.73
N PHE A 182 -8.52 5.91 -0.17
CA PHE A 182 -9.70 5.15 0.22
C PHE A 182 -10.96 5.97 -0.08
N GLU A 183 -11.91 5.37 -0.80
CA GLU A 183 -13.23 5.97 -0.99
C GLU A 183 -14.19 5.46 0.10
N ASP A 184 -14.72 6.38 0.90
CA ASP A 184 -15.74 6.05 1.89
C ASP A 184 -17.13 6.18 1.26
N ALA A 185 -17.79 5.04 1.02
CA ALA A 185 -19.15 5.01 0.48
C ALA A 185 -20.19 5.66 1.41
N GLY A 186 -19.89 5.82 2.70
CA GLY A 186 -20.80 6.41 3.68
C GLY A 186 -20.97 7.93 3.51
N ASP A 187 -19.87 8.66 3.37
CA ASP A 187 -19.87 10.12 3.20
C ASP A 187 -19.56 10.59 1.76
N GLY A 188 -19.19 9.63 0.91
CA GLY A 188 -18.85 9.82 -0.50
C GLY A 188 -17.60 10.67 -0.72
N PHE A 189 -16.68 10.72 0.25
CA PHE A 189 -15.38 11.37 0.07
C PHE A 189 -14.31 10.35 -0.29
N LEU A 190 -13.37 10.80 -1.11
CA LEU A 190 -12.07 10.18 -1.26
C LEU A 190 -11.18 10.69 -0.13
N TYR A 191 -10.81 9.80 0.79
CA TYR A 191 -9.77 10.04 1.77
C TYR A 191 -8.41 9.77 1.13
N VAL A 192 -7.53 10.75 1.24
CA VAL A 192 -6.18 10.69 0.67
C VAL A 192 -5.20 10.90 1.81
N PHE A 193 -4.41 9.89 2.06
CA PHE A 193 -3.46 9.86 3.15
C PHE A 193 -2.04 10.03 2.65
N GLY A 194 -1.19 10.47 3.56
CA GLY A 194 0.24 10.50 3.33
C GLY A 194 0.97 10.77 4.63
N TYR A 195 2.10 11.45 4.55
CA TYR A 195 2.94 11.66 5.72
C TYR A 195 3.56 13.04 5.79
N ALA A 196 3.75 13.49 7.03
CA ALA A 196 4.64 14.56 7.42
C ALA A 196 6.01 13.96 7.78
N ASP A 197 7.03 14.18 6.95
CA ASP A 197 8.42 13.77 7.16
C ASP A 197 9.13 14.82 8.03
N GLN A 198 9.36 14.44 9.28
CA GLN A 198 9.91 15.27 10.35
C GLN A 198 11.44 15.35 10.22
N LYS A 199 11.94 16.40 9.56
CA LYS A 199 13.36 16.56 9.22
C LYS A 199 14.25 16.57 10.47
N ASN A 200 13.79 17.19 11.54
CA ASN A 200 14.49 17.29 12.82
C ASN A 200 14.34 16.04 13.71
N SER A 201 13.64 15.01 13.24
CA SER A 201 13.44 13.74 13.96
C SER A 201 13.85 12.55 13.09
N PHE A 202 15.07 12.59 12.54
CA PHE A 202 15.62 11.51 11.70
C PHE A 202 14.71 11.10 10.53
N SER A 203 13.98 12.06 9.95
CA SER A 203 12.99 11.79 8.90
C SER A 203 11.87 10.81 9.30
N ARG A 204 11.48 10.82 10.58
CA ARG A 204 10.26 10.13 11.06
C ARG A 204 9.06 10.59 10.25
N LYS A 205 8.22 9.65 9.82
CA LYS A 205 7.01 9.95 9.03
C LYS A 205 5.80 9.78 9.92
N ASP A 206 4.98 10.82 9.96
CA ASP A 206 3.75 10.84 10.76
C ASP A 206 2.55 10.96 9.82
N LEU A 207 1.54 10.10 9.98
CA LEU A 207 0.35 9.99 9.15
C LEU A 207 -0.47 11.28 9.17
N ILE A 208 -0.81 11.78 7.98
CA ILE A 208 -1.71 12.92 7.77
C ILE A 208 -2.82 12.53 6.78
N ALA A 209 -3.92 13.28 6.79
CA ALA A 209 -5.07 13.02 5.93
C ALA A 209 -5.60 14.28 5.25
N ALA A 210 -6.04 14.09 4.02
CA ALA A 210 -6.90 15.00 3.27
C ALA A 210 -8.16 14.27 2.81
N ARG A 211 -9.16 15.02 2.36
CA ARG A 211 -10.30 14.49 1.63
C ARG A 211 -10.75 15.41 0.52
N VAL A 212 -11.40 14.84 -0.50
CA VAL A 212 -12.01 15.54 -1.62
C VAL A 212 -13.16 14.71 -2.18
N LYS A 213 -14.11 15.33 -2.88
CA LYS A 213 -15.10 14.57 -3.64
C LYS A 213 -14.45 13.98 -4.91
N PRO A 214 -14.77 12.73 -5.30
CA PRO A 214 -14.16 12.12 -6.49
C PRO A 214 -14.25 13.01 -7.74
N GLU A 215 -15.38 13.67 -7.99
CA GLU A 215 -15.58 14.57 -9.13
C GLU A 215 -14.69 15.83 -9.12
N ASP A 216 -14.16 16.20 -7.94
CA ASP A 216 -13.40 17.43 -7.72
C ASP A 216 -11.89 17.17 -7.54
N VAL A 217 -11.40 15.95 -7.77
CA VAL A 217 -10.00 15.58 -7.50
C VAL A 217 -8.97 16.45 -8.25
N LEU A 218 -9.35 17.02 -9.40
CA LEU A 218 -8.51 17.96 -10.16
C LEU A 218 -8.76 19.44 -9.82
N ASP A 219 -9.80 19.77 -9.05
CA ASP A 219 -9.99 21.10 -8.46
C ASP A 219 -9.37 21.13 -7.06
N PHE A 220 -8.09 21.48 -7.01
CA PHE A 220 -7.32 21.54 -5.76
C PHE A 220 -7.85 22.57 -4.75
N THR A 221 -8.80 23.44 -5.11
CA THR A 221 -9.47 24.34 -4.16
C THR A 221 -10.56 23.65 -3.35
N GLN A 222 -11.05 22.48 -3.77
CA GLN A 222 -12.04 21.67 -3.04
C GLN A 222 -11.40 20.75 -1.99
N TRP A 223 -10.10 20.51 -2.08
CA TRP A 223 -9.39 19.65 -1.14
C TRP A 223 -9.44 20.22 0.27
N ARG A 224 -9.62 19.34 1.25
CA ARG A 224 -9.59 19.69 2.67
C ARG A 224 -8.62 18.82 3.44
N PHE A 225 -7.97 19.40 4.44
CA PHE A 225 -6.87 18.81 5.20
C PHE A 225 -7.26 18.71 6.68
N TRP A 226 -7.05 17.54 7.29
CA TRP A 226 -7.50 17.31 8.66
C TRP A 226 -6.56 17.93 9.69
N ASN A 227 -7.02 18.96 10.40
CA ASN A 227 -6.22 19.64 11.43
C ASN A 227 -6.41 19.07 12.85
N GLY A 228 -7.20 18.00 13.00
CA GLY A 228 -7.51 17.38 14.30
C GLY A 228 -8.83 17.86 14.93
N LYS A 229 -9.46 18.88 14.37
CA LYS A 229 -10.75 19.41 14.82
C LYS A 229 -11.74 19.53 13.67
N GLU A 230 -11.26 20.01 12.53
CA GLU A 230 -12.05 20.23 11.33
C GLU A 230 -11.21 20.04 10.06
N TRP A 231 -11.91 20.09 8.93
CA TRP A 231 -11.35 19.96 7.60
C TRP A 231 -10.98 21.36 7.06
N GLY A 232 -9.72 21.75 7.23
CA GLY A 232 -9.18 23.05 6.79
C GLY A 232 -8.70 23.06 5.34
N THR A 233 -8.08 24.16 4.91
CA THR A 233 -7.61 24.35 3.52
C THR A 233 -6.09 24.33 3.36
N GLN A 234 -5.33 24.20 4.44
CA GLN A 234 -3.87 24.23 4.41
C GLN A 234 -3.26 22.86 4.75
N LEU A 235 -2.50 22.30 3.82
CA LEU A 235 -1.78 21.03 4.01
C LEU A 235 -0.81 21.08 5.22
N THR A 236 -0.15 22.22 5.45
CA THR A 236 0.82 22.39 6.53
C THR A 236 0.19 22.46 7.93
N GLU A 237 -1.14 22.54 8.02
CA GLU A 237 -1.89 22.54 9.28
C GLU A 237 -2.41 21.14 9.67
N CYS A 238 -2.09 20.11 8.88
CA CYS A 238 -2.47 18.73 9.20
C CYS A 238 -1.97 18.31 10.59
N THR A 239 -2.86 17.71 11.38
CA THR A 239 -2.45 16.99 12.59
C THR A 239 -1.92 15.59 12.25
N TYR A 240 -1.25 14.97 13.21
CA TYR A 240 -0.70 13.62 13.05
C TYR A 240 -1.66 12.58 13.62
N LEU A 241 -2.16 11.70 12.75
CA LEU A 241 -3.12 10.64 13.08
C LEU A 241 -2.44 9.40 13.70
N ALA A 242 -1.18 9.16 13.31
CA ALA A 242 -0.33 8.09 13.78
C ALA A 242 1.12 8.49 13.57
N LYS A 243 2.01 8.23 14.54
CA LYS A 243 3.44 8.52 14.41
C LYS A 243 4.23 7.31 13.93
N ASP A 244 5.39 7.55 13.33
CA ASP A 244 6.40 6.54 13.01
C ASP A 244 5.97 5.46 11.99
N ILE A 245 5.29 5.90 10.93
CA ILE A 245 4.86 5.08 9.79
C ILE A 245 5.94 5.02 8.68
N SER A 246 5.69 4.24 7.62
CA SER A 246 6.52 4.21 6.40
C SER A 246 6.06 5.21 5.33
N ALA A 247 6.88 5.40 4.30
CA ALA A 247 6.53 6.28 3.16
C ALA A 247 5.35 5.72 2.36
N GLU A 248 5.27 4.40 2.29
CA GLU A 248 4.15 3.69 1.69
C GLU A 248 3.47 2.86 2.76
N PHE A 249 2.14 2.86 2.76
CA PHE A 249 1.29 2.20 3.73
C PHE A 249 -0.10 2.02 3.13
N SER A 250 -1.03 1.44 3.88
CA SER A 250 -2.43 1.34 3.46
C SER A 250 -3.36 1.63 4.63
N ILE A 251 -4.52 2.23 4.36
CA ILE A 251 -5.64 2.32 5.30
C ILE A 251 -6.86 1.72 4.62
N SER A 252 -7.53 0.79 5.28
CA SER A 252 -8.72 0.12 4.73
C SER A 252 -9.69 -0.31 5.83
N PRO A 253 -11.00 -0.39 5.55
CA PRO A 253 -11.96 -0.93 6.49
C PRO A 253 -11.71 -2.43 6.72
N ILE A 254 -12.00 -2.89 7.93
CA ILE A 254 -11.96 -4.30 8.30
C ILE A 254 -13.36 -4.89 8.00
N PRO A 255 -13.48 -5.81 7.02
CA PRO A 255 -14.78 -6.28 6.55
C PRO A 255 -15.39 -7.39 7.44
N ALA A 256 -14.58 -8.10 8.21
CA ALA A 256 -15.01 -9.27 8.98
C ALA A 256 -14.18 -9.51 10.24
N GLY A 257 -14.59 -10.49 11.04
CA GLY A 257 -13.94 -10.84 12.30
C GLY A 257 -14.31 -9.91 13.46
N PRO A 258 -13.63 -10.05 14.61
CA PRO A 258 -13.97 -9.33 15.84
C PRO A 258 -13.86 -7.80 15.74
N LEU A 259 -13.09 -7.31 14.77
CA LEU A 259 -12.83 -5.88 14.55
C LEU A 259 -13.57 -5.33 13.31
N ALA A 260 -14.58 -6.05 12.81
CA ALA A 260 -15.36 -5.60 11.66
C ALA A 260 -15.95 -4.19 11.88
N GLY A 261 -15.84 -3.33 10.86
CA GLY A 261 -16.28 -1.94 10.91
C GLY A 261 -15.23 -0.95 11.43
N LYS A 262 -14.12 -1.43 12.01
CA LYS A 262 -12.94 -0.60 12.30
C LYS A 262 -12.05 -0.46 11.06
N PHE A 263 -10.99 0.34 11.17
CA PHE A 263 -10.01 0.57 10.12
C PHE A 263 -8.66 -0.02 10.48
N LEU A 264 -7.97 -0.50 9.44
CA LEU A 264 -6.65 -1.11 9.53
C LEU A 264 -5.63 -0.24 8.80
N LEU A 265 -4.66 0.29 9.54
CA LEU A 265 -3.43 0.86 9.00
C LEU A 265 -2.37 -0.25 8.95
N VAL A 266 -1.72 -0.47 7.81
CA VAL A 266 -0.57 -1.41 7.67
C VAL A 266 0.63 -0.64 7.12
N CYS A 267 1.77 -0.76 7.77
CA CYS A 267 3.01 -0.06 7.41
C CYS A 267 4.27 -0.83 7.84
N THR A 268 5.45 -0.43 7.36
CA THR A 268 6.72 -0.83 7.99
C THR A 268 6.99 0.10 9.18
N ARG A 269 7.17 -0.48 10.38
CA ARG A 269 7.49 0.30 11.58
C ARG A 269 8.77 1.11 11.37
N GLY A 270 8.74 2.41 11.62
CA GLY A 270 9.90 3.28 11.49
C GLY A 270 10.45 3.44 10.07
N GLY A 271 9.65 3.10 9.04
CA GLY A 271 10.01 3.24 7.63
C GLY A 271 10.87 2.11 7.07
N ILE A 272 11.95 1.75 7.76
CA ILE A 272 12.86 0.66 7.39
C ILE A 272 13.14 -0.17 8.63
N SER A 273 12.59 -1.38 8.69
CA SER A 273 12.77 -2.30 9.81
C SER A 273 12.35 -3.71 9.42
N PRO A 274 12.67 -4.75 10.20
CA PRO A 274 12.13 -6.08 9.95
C PRO A 274 10.64 -6.20 10.29
N ILE A 275 9.96 -5.13 10.72
CA ILE A 275 8.62 -5.21 11.29
C ILE A 275 7.58 -4.67 10.33
N VAL A 276 6.71 -5.56 9.86
CA VAL A 276 5.40 -5.16 9.35
C VAL A 276 4.49 -4.95 10.56
N GLU A 277 3.94 -3.75 10.66
CA GLU A 277 3.06 -3.34 11.75
C GLU A 277 1.66 -3.10 11.22
N TYR A 278 0.66 -3.38 12.06
CA TYR A 278 -0.68 -2.85 11.89
C TYR A 278 -1.15 -2.01 13.10
N ARG A 279 -2.08 -1.10 12.84
CA ARG A 279 -2.83 -0.33 13.85
C ARG A 279 -4.31 -0.38 13.55
N ILE A 280 -5.11 -0.43 14.60
CA ILE A 280 -6.56 -0.41 14.54
C ILE A 280 -7.05 1.00 14.81
N GLY A 281 -7.96 1.51 13.99
CA GLY A 281 -8.59 2.82 14.19
C GLY A 281 -10.12 2.74 14.16
N ASP A 282 -10.79 3.62 14.91
CA ASP A 282 -12.26 3.62 14.97
C ASP A 282 -12.92 4.25 13.72
N SER A 283 -12.15 5.02 12.94
CA SER A 283 -12.58 5.65 11.69
C SER A 283 -11.40 5.74 10.70
N PRO A 284 -11.60 6.18 9.44
CA PRO A 284 -10.50 6.38 8.49
C PRO A 284 -9.41 7.33 9.02
N ILE A 285 -9.81 8.29 9.88
CA ILE A 285 -8.92 9.26 10.52
C ILE A 285 -8.62 8.94 11.99
N GLY A 286 -8.86 7.70 12.42
CA GLY A 286 -8.60 7.23 13.77
C GLY A 286 -9.70 7.58 14.79
N PRO A 287 -9.37 7.69 16.09
CA PRO A 287 -8.02 7.53 16.65
C PRO A 287 -7.45 6.15 16.36
N PHE A 288 -6.16 6.08 16.00
CA PHE A 288 -5.45 4.82 15.82
C PHE A 288 -4.80 4.39 17.13
N GLY A 289 -5.04 3.14 17.54
CA GLY A 289 -4.39 2.51 18.67
C GLY A 289 -2.91 2.21 18.44
N PRO A 290 -2.22 1.64 19.45
CA PRO A 290 -0.79 1.35 19.36
C PRO A 290 -0.49 0.25 18.33
N GLY A 291 0.69 0.36 17.70
CA GLY A 291 1.20 -0.59 16.73
C GLY A 291 1.36 -2.01 17.26
N LYS A 292 0.88 -3.00 16.49
CA LYS A 292 1.12 -4.42 16.73
C LYS A 292 1.93 -5.02 15.59
N GLU A 293 2.91 -5.86 15.95
CA GLU A 293 3.69 -6.62 14.96
C GLU A 293 2.76 -7.61 14.25
N LEU A 294 2.58 -7.43 12.95
CA LEU A 294 1.87 -8.35 12.07
C LEU A 294 2.78 -9.49 11.64
N TRP A 295 3.99 -9.12 11.23
CA TRP A 295 4.98 -10.04 10.67
C TRP A 295 6.40 -9.52 10.88
N ARG A 296 7.32 -10.44 11.10
CA ARG A 296 8.76 -10.17 11.16
C ARG A 296 9.44 -10.73 9.93
N VAL A 297 9.98 -9.84 9.11
CA VAL A 297 10.59 -10.16 7.81
C VAL A 297 11.89 -10.94 8.00
N PRO A 298 11.95 -12.24 7.62
CA PRO A 298 13.12 -13.07 7.85
C PRO A 298 14.30 -12.72 6.93
N GLU A 299 14.06 -12.09 5.79
CA GLU A 299 15.12 -11.67 4.86
C GLU A 299 15.87 -10.41 5.30
N HIS A 300 15.33 -9.67 6.28
CA HIS A 300 15.97 -8.48 6.82
C HIS A 300 17.23 -8.85 7.60
N ARG A 301 18.39 -8.39 7.13
CA ARG A 301 19.72 -8.70 7.70
C ARG A 301 20.74 -7.68 7.19
N ASP A 302 21.98 -7.79 7.63
CA ASP A 302 23.06 -6.92 7.14
C ASP A 302 23.13 -6.88 5.61
N GLY A 303 22.87 -5.70 5.05
CA GLY A 303 22.87 -5.44 3.61
C GLY A 303 21.57 -5.76 2.84
N ILE A 304 20.49 -6.21 3.50
CA ILE A 304 19.14 -6.33 2.94
C ILE A 304 18.13 -5.72 3.92
N SER A 305 17.41 -4.71 3.47
CA SER A 305 16.45 -3.96 4.27
C SER A 305 15.02 -4.25 3.79
N ALA A 306 14.12 -4.39 4.75
CA ALA A 306 12.68 -4.49 4.52
C ALA A 306 12.01 -3.13 4.76
N TYR A 307 11.04 -2.79 3.92
CA TYR A 307 10.40 -1.47 3.89
C TYR A 307 9.08 -1.51 3.11
N ASN A 308 8.36 -0.38 3.14
CA ASN A 308 7.16 -0.14 2.34
C ASN A 308 6.07 -1.23 2.46
N ALA A 309 5.87 -1.77 3.65
CA ALA A 309 4.80 -2.73 3.85
C ALA A 309 3.42 -2.07 3.75
N LYS A 310 2.46 -2.76 3.15
CA LYS A 310 1.08 -2.28 2.95
C LYS A 310 0.12 -3.44 2.69
N ALA A 311 -1.15 -3.25 2.99
CA ALA A 311 -2.22 -4.16 2.61
C ALA A 311 -2.70 -3.91 1.18
N HIS A 312 -3.34 -4.95 0.62
CA HIS A 312 -3.92 -4.96 -0.71
C HIS A 312 -5.39 -5.40 -0.66
N PRO A 313 -6.34 -4.50 -0.36
CA PRO A 313 -7.76 -4.84 -0.35
C PRO A 313 -8.24 -5.45 -1.68
N ALA A 314 -7.68 -5.00 -2.81
CA ALA A 314 -7.98 -5.55 -4.14
C ALA A 314 -7.58 -7.03 -4.34
N LEU A 315 -6.68 -7.55 -3.49
CA LEU A 315 -6.24 -8.95 -3.49
C LEU A 315 -6.83 -9.75 -2.32
N SER A 316 -7.47 -9.05 -1.38
CA SER A 316 -8.00 -9.61 -0.15
C SER A 316 -9.37 -10.23 -0.40
N THR A 317 -9.78 -11.16 0.46
CA THR A 317 -11.12 -11.73 0.47
C THR A 317 -11.94 -11.11 1.60
N SER A 318 -13.20 -11.53 1.75
CA SER A 318 -14.01 -11.14 2.91
C SER A 318 -13.44 -11.62 4.24
N GLU A 319 -12.57 -12.64 4.23
CA GLU A 319 -12.04 -13.29 5.45
C GLU A 319 -10.54 -13.10 5.65
N GLU A 320 -9.80 -12.86 4.56
CA GLU A 320 -8.34 -12.80 4.56
C GLU A 320 -7.83 -11.48 3.98
N LEU A 321 -6.92 -10.85 4.70
CA LEU A 321 -6.14 -9.71 4.27
C LEU A 321 -4.88 -10.20 3.55
N VAL A 322 -4.64 -9.72 2.33
CA VAL A 322 -3.35 -9.84 1.65
C VAL A 322 -2.53 -8.58 1.91
N PHE A 323 -1.25 -8.74 2.24
CA PHE A 323 -0.31 -7.63 2.44
C PHE A 323 1.06 -7.96 1.88
N THR A 324 1.87 -6.94 1.63
CA THR A 324 3.22 -7.08 1.11
C THR A 324 4.25 -6.31 1.94
N TYR A 325 5.52 -6.59 1.65
CA TYR A 325 6.66 -5.75 1.95
C TYR A 325 7.69 -5.82 0.82
N ASN A 326 8.49 -4.76 0.66
CA ASN A 326 9.63 -4.72 -0.27
C ASN A 326 10.92 -5.15 0.43
N LEU A 327 11.90 -5.55 -0.40
CA LEU A 327 13.27 -5.82 0.01
C LEU A 327 14.20 -5.01 -0.89
N ASN A 328 15.29 -4.48 -0.33
CA ASN A 328 16.29 -3.77 -1.11
C ASN A 328 17.66 -3.80 -0.42
N ARG A 329 18.72 -3.67 -1.22
CA ARG A 329 20.07 -3.35 -0.73
C ARG A 329 20.23 -1.84 -0.77
N LEU A 330 19.88 -1.12 0.30
CA LEU A 330 19.91 0.35 0.30
C LEU A 330 21.28 0.89 -0.16
N GLY A 331 21.26 1.75 -1.18
CA GLY A 331 22.47 2.32 -1.79
C GLY A 331 23.23 1.40 -2.77
N HIS A 332 22.75 0.19 -3.04
CA HIS A 332 23.38 -0.79 -3.90
C HIS A 332 22.36 -1.48 -4.82
N LEU A 333 22.84 -2.01 -5.95
CA LEU A 333 21.99 -2.87 -6.78
C LEU A 333 21.81 -4.23 -6.08
N PRO A 334 20.63 -4.86 -6.21
CA PRO A 334 20.42 -6.23 -5.74
C PRO A 334 21.33 -7.20 -6.49
N ARG A 335 21.73 -8.29 -5.82
CA ARG A 335 22.61 -9.31 -6.41
C ARG A 335 21.84 -10.44 -7.07
N THR A 336 20.62 -10.69 -6.59
CA THR A 336 19.69 -11.68 -7.15
C THR A 336 18.30 -11.06 -7.23
N PRO A 337 17.41 -11.59 -8.10
CA PRO A 337 16.03 -11.13 -8.16
C PRO A 337 15.33 -11.16 -6.79
N SER A 338 15.61 -12.17 -5.97
CA SER A 338 14.98 -12.35 -4.65
C SER A 338 15.27 -11.24 -3.64
N GLU A 339 16.38 -10.50 -3.81
CA GLU A 339 16.79 -9.39 -2.93
C GLU A 339 16.02 -8.08 -3.22
N TYR A 340 15.25 -8.03 -4.31
CA TYR A 340 14.44 -6.88 -4.71
C TYR A 340 12.98 -7.24 -5.05
N ARG A 341 12.63 -8.52 -4.93
CA ARG A 341 11.27 -8.99 -5.17
C ARG A 341 10.45 -8.80 -3.90
N PRO A 342 9.22 -8.28 -3.98
CA PRO A 342 8.33 -8.26 -2.84
C PRO A 342 7.92 -9.66 -2.37
N ARG A 343 7.32 -9.71 -1.18
CA ARG A 343 6.67 -10.91 -0.66
C ARG A 343 5.20 -10.61 -0.42
N PHE A 344 4.33 -11.47 -0.93
CA PHE A 344 2.91 -11.46 -0.63
C PHE A 344 2.63 -12.44 0.49
N LEU A 345 1.92 -11.97 1.49
CA LEU A 345 1.50 -12.73 2.66
C LEU A 345 0.01 -12.53 2.86
N ARG A 346 -0.62 -13.44 3.59
CA ARG A 346 -2.00 -13.33 4.02
C ARG A 346 -2.17 -13.63 5.49
N VAL A 347 -3.21 -13.04 6.06
CA VAL A 347 -3.65 -13.26 7.45
C VAL A 347 -5.18 -13.21 7.49
N ARG A 348 -5.82 -13.99 8.36
CA ARG A 348 -7.27 -13.87 8.56
C ARG A 348 -7.59 -12.62 9.37
N TYR A 349 -8.66 -11.92 9.02
CA TYR A 349 -9.16 -10.81 9.84
C TYR A 349 -9.54 -11.27 11.26
N ALA A 350 -9.96 -12.53 11.41
CA ALA A 350 -10.28 -13.14 12.71
C ALA A 350 -9.06 -13.28 13.65
N ASP A 351 -7.84 -13.26 13.11
CA ASP A 351 -6.61 -13.37 13.88
C ASP A 351 -6.11 -11.98 14.35
N LEU A 352 -6.68 -10.89 13.82
CA LEU A 352 -6.33 -9.52 14.23
C LEU A 352 -7.01 -9.18 15.56
N VAL A 353 -6.26 -8.50 16.43
CA VAL A 353 -6.75 -8.06 17.74
C VAL A 353 -6.32 -6.63 18.00
N GLU A 354 -7.16 -5.90 18.74
CA GLU A 354 -6.84 -4.55 19.18
C GLU A 354 -5.92 -4.62 20.40
N ASN A 355 -4.79 -3.91 20.36
CA ASN A 355 -3.99 -3.72 21.57
C ASN A 355 -4.77 -2.76 22.50
N PRO A 356 -4.86 -3.06 23.81
CA PRO A 356 -5.40 -2.09 24.75
C PRO A 356 -4.58 -0.79 24.65
N LEU A 357 -5.27 0.36 24.62
CA LEU A 357 -4.63 1.66 24.74
C LEU A 357 -3.79 1.66 26.03
N ASP A 358 -2.51 2.03 25.94
CA ASP A 358 -1.70 2.26 27.13
C ASP A 358 -2.23 3.52 27.82
N PRO A 359 -2.78 3.45 29.05
CA PRO A 359 -3.28 4.62 29.76
C PRO A 359 -2.19 5.68 29.97
N ALA A 360 -0.91 5.32 29.88
CA ALA A 360 0.21 6.26 30.00
C ALA A 360 0.41 7.16 28.77
N LEU A 361 -0.25 6.87 27.64
CA LEU A 361 -0.17 7.66 26.40
C LEU A 361 -1.29 8.72 26.28
N GLU A 362 -2.30 8.73 27.15
CA GLU A 362 -3.36 9.76 27.16
C GLU A 362 -2.88 11.14 27.66
N HIS A 363 -1.65 11.24 28.17
CA HIS A 363 -1.13 12.45 28.82
C HIS A 363 0.19 12.98 28.24
N ARG A 364 0.52 12.68 26.98
CA ARG A 364 1.75 13.20 26.34
C ARG A 364 1.53 13.94 25.03
#